data_AF-A0AAU4XJ20-F1
#
_entry.id   AF-A0AAU4XJ20-F1
#
_cell.length_a   1.000
_cell.length_b   1.000
_cell.length_c   1.000
_cell.angle_alpha   90.00
_cell.angle_beta   90.00
_cell.angle_gamma   90.00
#
_symmetry.space_group_name_H-M   'P 1'
#
loop_
_entity.id
_entity.type
_entity.pdbx_description
1 polymer ?
#
loop_
_entity_poly.entity_id
_entity_poly.type
_entity_poly.pdbx_seq_one_letter_code
_entity_poly.pdbx_strand_id
1 'polypeptide(L)'
;MHEIRPRGAARIRARSTVLAVLTAVTLGLTTAGTATAQQAAHQAPKASPHKAGSTNRAAAPVPATATSAFPKQSGERCEATKAGSKERRAGAVEACVSTSPILAARTTAQPKSLAATAAAPTAAAAAAASCSITTPGNYSYERFSYCVTGVNVLYLLRDSNGAELGRGTLTISTSASLPASGTTWSEQVTVTMTAASGEVTALNAKFRAACGTGCTATKTAPWYNSDLVLGQSLNGTVTYSSAPAAGAVAEFLTSYKLYVTSPGATAIDPNASWDNPRKIRCDNAVGGTSTAGCVIPSIMPVVPMSAKASDAGGAVAAYAWAQNNLDDGWGKSKPLTRSTSGVADRTARTCGSFTAQTDLVSTDTCSEFPFAETKEGGTDGAQCVEVIPNLGNGEWDTYVLGNSKKLDRTSPCVRAHATAADKQFADAQLTKGFADQRVIDADQFEVKFTLPDTGPHARCLDTTPLNALPNGDGWILNTTEPVPHVNKTTSPLGPPGQRPTQAQACLDRTAPEGTDAQGDIPGWQDAEKFKADNSLTNGQARCHLIPKVTGGRGIQVNLVPCWHSGMNTGTPSM
;
A
#
# COMPACT_ATOMS: atom_id res chain seq x y z
N MET A 1 32.96 -54.72 51.45
CA MET A 1 32.57 -55.31 50.14
C MET A 1 32.37 -54.13 49.20
N HIS A 2 33.44 -53.70 48.50
CA HIS A 2 33.70 -53.93 47.06
C HIS A 2 32.60 -53.30 46.17
N GLU A 3 32.82 -52.52 45.12
CA GLU A 3 33.95 -52.05 44.28
C GLU A 3 33.38 -50.88 43.44
N ILE A 4 34.09 -49.78 43.16
CA ILE A 4 35.00 -49.53 42.01
C ILE A 4 34.34 -49.65 40.59
N ARG A 5 34.46 -48.54 39.85
CA ARG A 5 34.09 -48.23 38.43
C ARG A 5 34.68 -49.20 37.36
N PRO A 6 34.18 -49.16 36.09
CA PRO A 6 34.86 -48.42 34.99
C PRO A 6 33.88 -47.71 34.01
N ARG A 7 34.14 -46.57 33.33
CA ARG A 7 35.15 -46.12 32.32
C ARG A 7 34.87 -46.52 30.85
N GLY A 8 34.79 -45.50 29.98
CA GLY A 8 35.01 -45.48 28.52
C GLY A 8 34.41 -44.20 27.89
N ALA A 9 35.14 -43.10 27.60
CA ALA A 9 36.10 -42.80 26.51
C ALA A 9 35.44 -42.84 25.10
N ALA A 10 35.53 -41.87 24.17
CA ALA A 10 36.55 -40.86 23.80
C ALA A 10 35.90 -39.59 23.17
N ARG A 11 36.38 -38.35 23.40
CA ARG A 11 37.30 -37.52 22.56
C ARG A 11 37.06 -37.66 21.04
N ILE A 12 36.88 -36.60 20.24
CA ILE A 12 37.94 -35.66 19.77
C ILE A 12 37.31 -34.35 19.24
N ARG A 13 38.01 -33.23 19.51
CA ARG A 13 37.83 -31.88 18.90
C ARG A 13 38.34 -31.87 17.46
N ALA A 14 37.69 -31.12 16.57
CA ALA A 14 38.40 -30.43 15.49
C ALA A 14 37.89 -28.98 15.37
N ARG A 15 38.84 -28.06 15.52
CA ARG A 15 38.73 -26.63 15.23
C ARG A 15 39.09 -26.43 13.75
N SER A 16 38.38 -25.56 13.05
CA SER A 16 38.87 -24.91 11.82
C SER A 16 38.40 -23.45 11.75
N THR A 17 39.19 -22.59 12.37
CA THR A 17 39.59 -21.26 11.86
C THR A 17 40.40 -21.45 10.57
N VAL A 18 40.52 -20.59 9.57
CA VAL A 18 40.18 -19.19 9.25
C VAL A 18 40.58 -19.05 7.77
N LEU A 19 39.92 -18.22 6.95
CA LEU A 19 40.66 -17.29 6.07
C LEU A 19 39.75 -16.15 5.60
N ALA A 20 40.26 -14.94 5.80
CA ALA A 20 39.68 -13.67 5.38
C ALA A 20 40.02 -13.38 3.91
N VAL A 21 39.13 -12.67 3.21
CA VAL A 21 39.50 -11.87 2.04
C VAL A 21 38.85 -10.49 2.20
N LEU A 22 39.70 -9.51 2.54
CA LEU A 22 39.45 -8.09 2.32
C LEU A 22 39.58 -7.82 0.82
N THR A 23 38.61 -7.13 0.24
CA THR A 23 38.81 -6.32 -0.98
C THR A 23 38.23 -4.94 -0.74
N ALA A 24 39.14 -4.01 -0.45
CA ALA A 24 38.91 -2.59 -0.56
C ALA A 24 39.08 -2.21 -2.04
N VAL A 25 38.06 -1.63 -2.66
CA VAL A 25 38.19 -0.97 -3.96
C VAL A 25 38.05 0.53 -3.73
N THR A 26 39.16 1.20 -4.02
CA THR A 26 39.37 2.65 -4.09
C THR A 26 38.57 3.26 -5.23
N LEU A 27 37.75 4.29 -4.95
CA LEU A 27 37.24 5.23 -5.95
C LEU A 27 38.03 6.54 -5.85
N GLY A 28 38.79 6.82 -6.92
CA GLY A 28 39.52 8.06 -7.10
C GLY A 28 38.66 9.16 -7.72
N LEU A 29 38.75 10.35 -7.11
CA LEU A 29 38.89 11.68 -7.70
C LEU A 29 38.18 12.04 -9.03
N THR A 30 37.21 12.94 -8.88
CA THR A 30 37.02 14.22 -9.61
C THR A 30 37.26 14.27 -11.12
N THR A 31 36.20 14.53 -11.88
CA THR A 31 36.24 15.47 -13.00
C THR A 31 35.10 16.48 -12.88
N ALA A 32 35.48 17.75 -12.71
CA ALA A 32 34.65 18.90 -12.97
C ALA A 32 34.52 19.08 -14.49
N GLY A 33 33.37 19.55 -14.97
CA GLY A 33 33.13 19.70 -16.41
C GLY A 33 31.84 20.45 -16.72
N THR A 34 31.86 21.74 -16.44
CA THR A 34 31.15 22.82 -17.16
C THR A 34 29.64 22.75 -17.33
N ALA A 35 28.94 23.50 -16.48
CA ALA A 35 27.67 24.13 -16.84
C ALA A 35 27.91 25.13 -17.98
N THR A 36 27.20 24.97 -19.09
CA THR A 36 26.98 26.05 -20.06
C THR A 36 25.59 26.60 -19.82
N ALA A 37 25.56 27.80 -19.24
CA ALA A 37 24.41 28.68 -19.34
C ALA A 37 24.33 29.18 -20.79
N GLN A 38 23.18 29.00 -21.45
CA GLN A 38 22.84 29.81 -22.60
C GLN A 38 21.46 30.43 -22.38
N GLN A 39 21.50 31.76 -22.23
CA GLN A 39 20.35 32.63 -22.07
C GLN A 39 19.50 32.67 -23.34
N ALA A 40 18.19 32.58 -23.11
CA ALA A 40 17.12 33.40 -23.66
C ALA A 40 17.09 33.69 -25.17
N ALA A 41 16.01 33.23 -25.80
CA ALA A 41 15.29 34.04 -26.77
C ALA A 41 13.80 34.07 -26.39
N HIS A 42 13.33 35.27 -26.09
CA HIS A 42 11.93 35.63 -25.86
C HIS A 42 11.08 35.31 -27.09
N GLN A 43 9.98 34.56 -26.90
CA GLN A 43 8.76 34.76 -27.69
C GLN A 43 7.55 34.69 -26.75
N ALA A 44 6.77 35.77 -26.76
CA ALA A 44 5.55 35.95 -25.99
C ALA A 44 4.43 35.01 -26.50
N PRO A 45 3.62 34.38 -25.62
CA PRO A 45 2.55 33.50 -26.05
C PRO A 45 1.30 34.30 -26.45
N LYS A 46 0.79 34.03 -27.66
CA LYS A 46 -0.55 34.45 -28.07
C LYS A 46 -1.59 33.63 -27.29
N ALA A 47 -2.43 34.35 -26.54
CA ALA A 47 -3.57 33.80 -25.83
C ALA A 47 -4.71 33.45 -26.79
N SER A 48 -5.27 32.25 -26.68
CA SER A 48 -6.68 31.95 -26.93
C SER A 48 -7.08 30.61 -26.30
N PRO A 49 -8.36 30.44 -25.93
CA PRO A 49 -8.75 29.81 -24.68
C PRO A 49 -9.21 28.36 -24.90
N HIS A 50 -8.48 27.40 -24.33
CA HIS A 50 -9.01 26.05 -24.14
C HIS A 50 -9.22 25.80 -22.65
N LYS A 51 -10.49 25.56 -22.30
CA LYS A 51 -10.98 25.13 -21.00
C LYS A 51 -10.06 24.06 -20.42
N ALA A 52 -9.36 24.41 -19.34
CA ALA A 52 -8.69 23.45 -18.49
C ALA A 52 -9.75 22.56 -17.84
N GLY A 53 -9.92 21.36 -18.39
CA GLY A 53 -10.56 20.27 -17.69
C GLY A 53 -9.69 19.94 -16.48
N SER A 54 -10.25 20.09 -15.29
CA SER A 54 -9.64 19.73 -14.02
C SER A 54 -9.23 18.25 -14.06
N THR A 55 -7.95 17.99 -14.29
CA THR A 55 -7.36 16.68 -14.03
C THR A 55 -7.16 16.58 -12.53
N ASN A 56 -7.95 15.71 -11.91
CA ASN A 56 -7.80 15.29 -10.54
C ASN A 56 -6.37 14.75 -10.36
N ARG A 57 -5.51 15.57 -9.75
CA ARG A 57 -4.28 15.12 -9.15
C ARG A 57 -4.66 14.05 -8.14
N ALA A 58 -4.22 12.81 -8.36
CA ALA A 58 -4.43 11.72 -7.42
C ALA A 58 -3.97 12.18 -6.03
N ALA A 59 -4.93 12.34 -5.13
CA ALA A 59 -4.65 12.67 -3.75
C ALA A 59 -3.85 11.51 -3.15
N ALA A 60 -2.79 11.84 -2.40
CA ALA A 60 -2.14 10.89 -1.53
C ALA A 60 -3.21 10.23 -0.63
N PRO A 61 -3.08 8.93 -0.30
CA PRO A 61 -4.12 8.21 0.42
C PRO A 61 -4.36 8.86 1.78
N VAL A 62 -5.63 9.19 2.05
CA VAL A 62 -6.08 9.44 3.41
C VAL A 62 -6.03 8.08 4.13
N PRO A 63 -5.27 7.93 5.22
CA PRO A 63 -5.30 6.70 6.02
C PRO A 63 -6.74 6.37 6.42
N ALA A 64 -7.04 5.09 6.62
CA ALA A 64 -8.35 4.68 7.15
C ALA A 64 -8.51 5.26 8.57
N THR A 65 -9.12 6.45 8.66
CA THR A 65 -9.38 7.13 9.92
C THR A 65 -10.68 6.61 10.50
N ALA A 66 -10.62 6.01 11.68
CA ALA A 66 -11.81 5.66 12.44
C ALA A 66 -11.95 6.58 13.65
N THR A 67 -13.17 6.83 14.08
CA THR A 67 -13.43 7.62 15.28
C THR A 67 -13.99 6.77 16.42
N SER A 68 -13.91 7.28 17.64
CA SER A 68 -14.68 6.77 18.77
C SER A 68 -15.10 7.94 19.63
N ALA A 69 -16.34 7.90 20.11
CA ALA A 69 -16.81 8.89 21.06
C ALA A 69 -15.92 8.85 22.31
N PHE A 70 -15.65 10.03 22.87
CA PHE A 70 -15.07 10.08 24.21
C PHE A 70 -16.01 9.35 25.19
N PRO A 71 -15.47 8.56 26.15
CA PRO A 71 -16.31 7.86 27.12
C PRO A 71 -17.32 8.80 27.78
N LYS A 72 -18.55 8.33 27.96
CA LYS A 72 -19.62 9.15 28.54
C LYS A 72 -19.17 9.68 29.91
N GLN A 73 -19.52 10.95 30.17
CA GLN A 73 -19.18 11.75 31.35
C GLN A 73 -18.80 10.91 32.57
N SER A 74 -17.55 11.00 33.04
CA SER A 74 -17.25 10.48 34.37
C SER A 74 -18.16 11.23 35.36
N GLY A 75 -18.93 10.50 36.17
CA GLY A 75 -19.79 11.12 37.18
C GLY A 75 -19.03 12.18 37.98
N GLU A 76 -19.72 13.27 38.34
CA GLU A 76 -19.15 14.36 39.12
C GLU A 76 -18.54 13.81 40.42
N ARG A 77 -17.25 14.09 40.66
CA ARG A 77 -16.56 13.70 41.88
C ARG A 77 -16.28 14.93 42.72
N CYS A 78 -16.93 15.01 43.87
CA CYS A 78 -16.77 16.09 44.82
C CYS A 78 -15.92 15.64 46.01
N GLU A 79 -15.00 16.50 46.41
CA GLU A 79 -14.18 16.34 47.61
C GLU A 79 -14.37 17.56 48.50
N ALA A 80 -14.35 17.36 49.82
CA ALA A 80 -14.46 18.47 50.77
C ALA A 80 -13.25 19.41 50.60
N THR A 81 -13.48 20.73 50.62
CA THR A 81 -12.36 21.68 50.64
C THR A 81 -11.63 21.61 51.98
N LYS A 82 -10.29 21.70 51.95
CA LYS A 82 -9.51 21.60 53.19
C LYS A 82 -9.76 22.80 54.11
N ALA A 83 -9.89 22.53 55.41
CA ALA A 83 -9.95 23.58 56.44
C ALA A 83 -8.76 24.55 56.33
N GLY A 84 -9.07 25.85 56.31
CA GLY A 84 -8.07 26.93 56.24
C GLY A 84 -7.58 27.32 54.84
N SER A 85 -8.02 26.62 53.78
CA SER A 85 -7.70 26.94 52.39
C SER A 85 -8.35 28.25 51.93
N LYS A 86 -7.88 28.84 50.81
CA LYS A 86 -8.46 30.07 50.24
C LYS A 86 -9.96 29.86 49.93
N GLU A 87 -10.31 28.69 49.43
CA GLU A 87 -11.65 28.31 49.01
C GLU A 87 -12.56 28.19 50.23
N ARG A 88 -12.08 27.56 51.31
CA ARG A 88 -12.83 27.47 52.58
C ARG A 88 -13.05 28.85 53.21
N ARG A 89 -12.10 29.78 53.06
CA ARG A 89 -12.26 31.19 53.48
C ARG A 89 -13.25 31.95 52.62
N ALA A 90 -13.36 31.59 51.34
CA ALA A 90 -14.37 32.11 50.41
C ALA A 90 -15.74 31.44 50.57
N GLY A 91 -15.92 30.55 51.56
CA GLY A 91 -17.20 29.90 51.86
C GLY A 91 -17.42 28.56 51.15
N ALA A 92 -16.49 28.10 50.32
CA ALA A 92 -16.63 26.81 49.62
C ALA A 92 -16.46 25.66 50.61
N VAL A 93 -17.39 24.70 50.59
CA VAL A 93 -17.29 23.48 51.40
C VAL A 93 -16.87 22.25 50.61
N GLU A 94 -17.08 22.27 49.29
CA GLU A 94 -16.75 21.19 48.37
C GLU A 94 -16.19 21.70 47.04
N ALA A 95 -15.34 20.88 46.41
CA ALA A 95 -14.80 21.07 45.08
C ALA A 95 -15.12 19.84 44.22
N CYS A 96 -15.75 20.06 43.07
CA CYS A 96 -16.24 18.99 42.19
C CYS A 96 -15.53 19.01 40.84
N VAL A 97 -15.17 17.83 40.34
CA VAL A 97 -14.56 17.64 39.02
C VAL A 97 -15.36 16.65 38.18
N SER A 98 -15.59 16.98 36.91
CA SER A 98 -16.20 16.08 35.93
C SER A 98 -15.55 16.20 34.56
N THR A 99 -15.69 15.16 33.73
CA THR A 99 -15.23 15.15 32.32
C THR A 99 -16.42 15.12 31.38
N SER A 100 -16.38 15.85 30.27
CA SER A 100 -17.37 15.71 29.21
C SER A 100 -16.75 16.02 27.86
N PRO A 101 -17.20 15.42 26.75
CA PRO A 101 -16.83 15.93 25.43
C PRO A 101 -17.39 17.36 25.27
N ILE A 102 -16.66 18.23 24.56
CA ILE A 102 -17.27 19.47 24.04
C ILE A 102 -18.47 19.05 23.20
N LEU A 103 -19.67 19.49 23.58
CA LEU A 103 -20.82 19.37 22.71
C LEU A 103 -20.52 20.15 21.44
N ALA A 104 -20.53 19.49 20.29
CA ALA A 104 -20.48 20.19 19.02
C ALA A 104 -21.55 21.28 19.05
N ALA A 105 -21.12 22.54 19.03
CA ALA A 105 -22.06 23.65 18.94
C ALA A 105 -22.95 23.37 17.72
N ARG A 106 -24.28 23.44 17.89
CA ARG A 106 -25.18 23.50 16.74
C ARG A 106 -24.89 24.80 16.00
N THR A 107 -23.91 24.78 15.11
CA THR A 107 -23.58 25.92 14.28
C THR A 107 -24.62 25.99 13.17
N THR A 108 -25.49 26.99 13.25
CA THR A 108 -26.08 27.57 12.05
C THR A 108 -24.93 27.90 11.09
N ALA A 109 -25.01 27.38 9.86
CA ALA A 109 -23.96 27.48 8.86
C ALA A 109 -23.49 28.94 8.69
N GLN A 110 -22.18 29.16 8.81
CA GLN A 110 -21.56 30.44 8.45
C GLN A 110 -20.26 30.17 7.64
N PRO A 111 -19.94 31.00 6.62
CA PRO A 111 -19.14 30.58 5.48
C PRO A 111 -17.64 30.49 5.78
N LYS A 112 -16.98 29.57 5.05
CA LYS A 112 -15.53 29.41 4.98
C LYS A 112 -14.85 30.73 4.55
N SER A 113 -14.01 31.26 5.43
CA SER A 113 -12.94 32.17 5.06
C SER A 113 -11.65 31.37 4.89
N LEU A 114 -11.11 31.36 3.68
CA LEU A 114 -9.80 30.84 3.32
C LEU A 114 -8.77 31.97 3.46
N ALA A 115 -7.93 31.94 4.50
CA ALA A 115 -6.60 32.55 4.46
C ALA A 115 -5.79 32.18 5.72
N ALA A 116 -4.75 31.35 5.55
CA ALA A 116 -3.52 31.47 6.34
C ALA A 116 -2.39 30.77 5.58
N THR A 117 -1.43 31.57 5.17
CA THR A 117 -0.19 31.25 4.46
C THR A 117 0.74 30.35 5.27
N ALA A 118 1.42 29.45 4.55
CA ALA A 118 2.33 28.44 5.05
C ALA A 118 3.58 29.04 5.74
N ALA A 119 3.88 28.54 6.94
CA ALA A 119 5.21 28.54 7.53
C ALA A 119 5.64 27.07 7.74
N ALA A 120 6.92 26.77 7.49
CA ALA A 120 7.45 25.41 7.54
C ALA A 120 7.24 24.74 8.92
N PRO A 121 6.85 23.46 9.01
CA PRO A 121 6.52 22.84 10.29
C PRO A 121 7.78 22.42 11.06
N THR A 122 7.79 22.68 12.35
CA THR A 122 8.70 22.05 13.31
C THR A 122 8.25 20.62 13.61
N ALA A 123 9.14 19.77 14.14
CA ALA A 123 8.87 18.35 14.43
C ALA A 123 7.63 18.09 15.32
N ALA A 124 7.19 19.08 16.11
CA ALA A 124 5.94 18.99 16.89
C ALA A 124 4.68 19.04 15.99
N ALA A 125 4.73 19.73 14.85
CA ALA A 125 3.65 19.76 13.87
C ALA A 125 3.57 18.47 13.03
N ALA A 126 4.66 17.71 12.91
CA ALA A 126 4.64 16.39 12.27
C ALA A 126 3.85 15.35 13.08
N ALA A 127 3.81 15.48 14.42
CA ALA A 127 2.97 14.65 15.29
C ALA A 127 1.49 15.02 15.27
N ALA A 128 1.15 16.28 14.96
CA ALA A 128 -0.23 16.73 14.72
C ALA A 128 -0.73 16.40 13.31
N ALA A 129 0.18 16.13 12.36
CA ALA A 129 -0.16 15.87 10.96
C ALA A 129 -0.71 14.46 10.69
N SER A 130 -0.50 13.48 11.57
CA SER A 130 -0.93 12.08 11.36
C SER A 130 -2.30 11.73 11.94
N CYS A 131 -3.05 12.67 12.50
CA CYS A 131 -4.45 12.46 12.84
C CYS A 131 -5.24 13.73 12.55
N SER A 132 -6.02 13.74 11.47
CA SER A 132 -6.95 14.85 11.22
C SER A 132 -8.02 14.89 12.31
N ILE A 133 -8.03 15.97 13.09
CA ILE A 133 -9.02 16.19 14.15
C ILE A 133 -10.18 16.94 13.50
N THR A 134 -11.15 16.20 12.98
CA THR A 134 -12.30 16.79 12.29
C THR A 134 -13.49 17.02 13.20
N THR A 135 -13.54 16.34 14.36
CA THR A 135 -14.68 16.38 15.29
C THR A 135 -14.21 16.47 16.75
N PRO A 136 -14.28 17.64 17.40
CA PRO A 136 -14.00 17.77 18.83
C PRO A 136 -14.83 16.79 19.68
N GLY A 137 -14.27 16.36 20.82
CA GLY A 137 -14.91 15.39 21.72
C GLY A 137 -14.89 13.94 21.23
N ASN A 138 -14.19 13.64 20.13
CA ASN A 138 -14.01 12.30 19.60
C ASN A 138 -12.53 11.97 19.47
N TYR A 139 -12.19 10.73 19.79
CA TYR A 139 -10.90 10.18 19.40
C TYR A 139 -10.88 9.93 17.89
N SER A 140 -9.75 10.20 17.27
CA SER A 140 -9.41 9.85 15.89
C SER A 140 -8.28 8.84 15.92
N TYR A 141 -8.39 7.78 15.12
CA TYR A 141 -7.45 6.67 15.09
C TYR A 141 -7.02 6.37 13.67
N GLU A 142 -5.73 6.17 13.50
CA GLU A 142 -5.16 5.42 12.38
C GLU A 142 -4.46 4.18 12.97
N ARG A 143 -3.96 3.30 12.11
CA ARG A 143 -3.34 2.05 12.59
C ARG A 143 -2.15 2.28 13.51
N PHE A 144 -1.40 3.35 13.28
CA PHE A 144 -0.19 3.70 14.03
C PHE A 144 -0.29 5.05 14.76
N SER A 145 -1.49 5.58 14.96
CA SER A 145 -1.67 6.85 15.67
C SER A 145 -3.05 6.96 16.30
N TYR A 146 -3.14 7.77 17.34
CA TYR A 146 -4.41 8.17 17.92
C TYR A 146 -4.31 9.59 18.46
N CYS A 147 -5.42 10.32 18.43
CA CYS A 147 -5.51 11.62 19.08
C CYS A 147 -6.94 11.93 19.52
N VAL A 148 -7.08 12.90 20.41
CA VAL A 148 -8.35 13.50 20.80
C VAL A 148 -8.15 14.99 21.06
N THR A 149 -9.15 15.79 20.77
CA THR A 149 -9.23 17.19 21.24
C THR A 149 -10.61 17.48 21.76
N GLY A 150 -10.76 18.57 22.50
CA GLY A 150 -12.07 19.05 22.91
C GLY A 150 -12.72 18.16 23.97
N VAL A 151 -11.91 17.64 24.90
CA VAL A 151 -12.40 17.01 26.12
C VAL A 151 -12.42 18.08 27.21
N ASN A 152 -13.59 18.43 27.73
CA ASN A 152 -13.74 19.38 28.81
C ASN A 152 -13.60 18.70 30.17
N VAL A 153 -12.85 19.34 31.05
CA VAL A 153 -12.84 19.06 32.49
C VAL A 153 -13.39 20.28 33.20
N LEU A 154 -14.52 20.08 33.87
CA LEU A 154 -15.20 21.13 34.62
C LEU A 154 -14.80 21.02 36.09
N TYR A 155 -14.34 22.13 36.65
CA TYR A 155 -14.08 22.32 38.07
C TYR A 155 -15.10 23.30 38.65
N LEU A 156 -15.79 22.90 39.73
CA LEU A 156 -16.78 23.72 40.43
C LEU A 156 -16.43 23.84 41.91
N LEU A 157 -16.56 25.05 42.46
CA LEU A 157 -16.58 25.31 43.90
C LEU A 157 -18.00 25.55 44.36
N ARG A 158 -18.44 24.87 45.43
CA ARG A 158 -19.78 25.06 46.00
C ARG A 158 -19.74 25.35 47.49
N ASP A 159 -20.70 26.17 47.95
CA ASP A 159 -20.94 26.47 49.35
C ASP A 159 -21.74 25.35 50.06
N SER A 160 -22.05 25.54 51.35
CA SER A 160 -22.83 24.57 52.15
C SER A 160 -24.27 24.35 51.69
N ASN A 161 -24.80 25.23 50.83
CA ASN A 161 -26.14 25.14 50.26
C ASN A 161 -26.11 24.56 48.83
N GLY A 162 -24.92 24.20 48.31
CA GLY A 162 -24.73 23.74 46.94
C GLY A 162 -24.66 24.87 45.90
N ALA A 163 -24.61 26.13 46.32
CA ALA A 163 -24.50 27.28 45.41
C ALA A 163 -23.09 27.36 44.81
N GLU A 164 -23.00 27.59 43.50
CA GLU A 164 -21.74 27.73 42.78
C GLU A 164 -21.06 29.06 43.15
N LEU A 165 -19.86 28.97 43.74
CA LEU A 165 -19.02 30.12 44.10
C LEU A 165 -18.00 30.45 43.00
N GLY A 166 -17.66 29.46 42.18
CA GLY A 166 -16.74 29.67 41.07
C GLY A 166 -16.58 28.43 40.20
N ARG A 167 -16.10 28.66 38.98
CA ARG A 167 -15.99 27.64 37.93
C ARG A 167 -14.73 27.83 37.11
N GLY A 168 -14.07 26.72 36.81
CA GLY A 168 -13.01 26.66 35.81
C GLY A 168 -13.30 25.57 34.79
N THR A 169 -13.01 25.83 33.52
CA THR A 169 -13.08 24.82 32.45
C THR A 169 -11.70 24.63 31.85
N LEU A 170 -11.25 23.39 31.83
CA LEU A 170 -10.04 22.97 31.15
C LEU A 170 -10.42 22.18 29.90
N THR A 171 -9.67 22.34 28.81
CA THR A 171 -9.79 21.52 27.61
C THR A 171 -8.53 20.70 27.43
N ILE A 172 -8.69 19.40 27.22
CA ILE A 172 -7.59 18.45 27.01
C ILE A 172 -7.50 18.10 25.52
N SER A 173 -6.26 18.01 25.05
CA SER A 173 -5.90 17.40 23.78
C SER A 173 -4.75 16.41 24.00
N THR A 174 -4.85 15.21 23.42
CA THR A 174 -3.73 14.25 23.41
C THR A 174 -3.50 13.66 22.04
N SER A 175 -2.26 13.25 21.75
CA SER A 175 -1.90 12.60 20.50
C SER A 175 -0.66 11.73 20.66
N ALA A 176 -0.63 10.57 20.01
CA ALA A 176 0.53 9.69 19.99
C ALA A 176 0.71 9.00 18.63
N SER A 177 1.95 8.67 18.32
CA SER A 177 2.32 7.76 17.22
C SER A 177 2.89 6.48 17.80
N LEU A 178 2.38 5.35 17.32
CA LEU A 178 2.80 4.01 17.70
C LEU A 178 3.91 3.53 16.76
N PRO A 179 4.97 2.89 17.30
CA PRO A 179 6.08 2.40 16.50
C PRO A 179 5.71 1.09 15.79
N ALA A 180 5.76 1.06 14.45
CA ALA A 180 5.71 -0.19 13.70
C ALA A 180 6.88 -1.14 14.05
N SER A 181 8.02 -0.56 14.43
CA SER A 181 9.20 -1.22 15.01
C SER A 181 9.67 -0.43 16.23
N GLY A 182 9.74 -1.10 17.38
CA GLY A 182 10.09 -0.52 18.68
C GLY A 182 9.03 -0.78 19.73
N THR A 183 9.42 -0.72 21.00
CA THR A 183 8.57 -1.08 22.14
C THR A 183 8.19 0.10 23.03
N THR A 184 8.55 1.31 22.64
CA THR A 184 8.37 2.53 23.45
C THR A 184 7.77 3.63 22.59
N TRP A 185 6.80 4.37 23.14
CA TRP A 185 6.23 5.54 22.49
C TRP A 185 5.90 6.63 23.51
N SER A 186 5.74 7.85 23.02
CA SER A 186 5.30 8.99 23.84
C SER A 186 3.97 9.51 23.35
N GLU A 187 3.13 9.94 24.30
CA GLU A 187 1.89 10.64 24.04
C GLU A 187 2.07 12.09 24.49
N GLN A 188 1.80 13.01 23.56
CA GLN A 188 1.75 14.44 23.83
C GLN A 188 0.44 14.76 24.52
N VAL A 189 0.52 15.54 25.60
CA VAL A 189 -0.62 15.99 26.39
C VAL A 189 -0.60 17.50 26.44
N THR A 190 -1.74 18.11 26.15
CA THR A 190 -1.97 19.55 26.26
C THR A 190 -3.23 19.79 27.06
N VAL A 191 -3.14 20.68 28.05
CA VAL A 191 -4.30 21.12 28.86
C VAL A 191 -4.34 22.63 28.86
N THR A 192 -5.46 23.19 28.44
CA THR A 192 -5.68 24.64 28.32
C THR A 192 -6.82 25.07 29.23
N MET A 193 -6.65 26.13 30.01
CA MET A 193 -7.79 26.73 30.73
C MET A 193 -8.57 27.65 29.80
N THR A 194 -9.80 27.26 29.47
CA THR A 194 -10.62 27.94 28.43
C THR A 194 -11.72 28.82 29.02
N ALA A 195 -12.11 28.60 30.27
CA ALA A 195 -13.05 29.47 30.99
C ALA A 195 -12.74 29.53 32.49
N ALA A 196 -13.02 30.68 33.11
CA ALA A 196 -12.84 30.97 34.53
C ALA A 196 -13.93 31.96 34.99
N SER A 197 -14.55 31.74 36.14
CA SER A 197 -15.53 32.67 36.73
C SER A 197 -15.65 32.55 38.24
N GLY A 198 -16.15 33.62 38.88
CA GLY A 198 -16.33 33.69 40.34
C GLY A 198 -15.00 33.59 41.07
N GLU A 199 -14.97 32.80 42.14
CA GLU A 199 -13.78 32.59 42.98
C GLU A 199 -12.67 31.75 42.31
N VAL A 200 -12.95 31.14 41.15
CA VAL A 200 -11.97 30.36 40.38
C VAL A 200 -11.32 31.27 39.33
N THR A 201 -10.18 31.86 39.69
CA THR A 201 -9.37 32.70 38.79
C THR A 201 -8.14 31.99 38.22
N ALA A 202 -7.75 30.88 38.85
CA ALA A 202 -6.62 30.05 38.48
C ALA A 202 -6.84 28.63 39.00
N LEU A 203 -6.23 27.65 38.36
CA LEU A 203 -6.26 26.24 38.74
C LEU A 203 -4.84 25.68 38.75
N ASN A 204 -4.62 24.64 39.55
CA ASN A 204 -3.47 23.77 39.43
C ASN A 204 -3.91 22.45 38.78
N ALA A 205 -3.12 21.96 37.84
CA ALA A 205 -3.38 20.70 37.17
C ALA A 205 -2.22 19.72 37.36
N LYS A 206 -2.58 18.45 37.57
CA LYS A 206 -1.67 17.32 37.60
C LYS A 206 -2.24 16.19 36.75
N PHE A 207 -1.46 15.73 35.79
CA PHE A 207 -1.86 14.63 34.92
C PHE A 207 -1.15 13.34 35.30
N ARG A 208 -1.87 12.22 35.20
CA ARG A 208 -1.35 10.88 35.40
C ARG A 208 -1.82 9.95 34.30
N ALA A 209 -0.87 9.34 33.61
CA ALA A 209 -1.06 8.25 32.68
C ALA A 209 -0.74 6.90 33.35
N ALA A 210 -1.52 5.89 32.99
CA ALA A 210 -1.26 4.49 33.26
C ALA A 210 -1.69 3.63 32.05
N CYS A 211 -1.42 2.34 32.10
CA CYS A 211 -1.89 1.38 31.10
C CYS A 211 -2.12 0.00 31.74
N GLY A 212 -2.89 -0.84 31.04
CA GLY A 212 -3.20 -2.20 31.48
C GLY A 212 -2.02 -3.18 31.41
N THR A 213 -2.29 -4.43 31.80
CA THR A 213 -1.32 -5.53 31.77
C THR A 213 -0.63 -5.68 30.42
N GLY A 214 0.69 -5.88 30.43
CA GLY A 214 1.51 -5.94 29.21
C GLY A 214 2.07 -4.60 28.77
N CYS A 215 1.74 -3.51 29.46
CA CYS A 215 2.30 -2.18 29.26
C CYS A 215 2.78 -1.56 30.58
N THR A 216 3.79 -0.72 30.49
CA THR A 216 4.32 0.10 31.59
C THR A 216 4.32 1.57 31.18
N ALA A 217 3.67 2.44 31.96
CA ALA A 217 3.83 3.89 31.82
C ALA A 217 5.15 4.31 32.49
N THR A 218 6.22 4.46 31.70
CA THR A 218 7.58 4.76 32.18
C THR A 218 7.75 6.22 32.59
N LYS A 219 7.01 7.13 31.95
CA LYS A 219 6.84 8.52 32.39
C LYS A 219 5.35 8.76 32.59
N THR A 220 4.90 8.69 33.84
CA THR A 220 3.46 8.73 34.19
C THR A 220 2.89 10.13 34.24
N ALA A 221 3.72 11.18 34.27
CA ALA A 221 3.28 12.55 34.44
C ALA A 221 4.06 13.50 33.52
N PRO A 222 3.38 14.31 32.70
CA PRO A 222 4.02 15.35 31.92
C PRO A 222 4.33 16.58 32.78
N TRP A 223 3.55 16.81 33.85
CA TRP A 223 3.70 17.81 34.88
C TRP A 223 3.07 17.33 36.20
N TYR A 224 3.52 17.86 37.35
CA TYR A 224 3.11 17.37 38.68
C TYR A 224 2.24 18.36 39.47
N ASN A 225 2.49 19.66 39.38
CA ASN A 225 1.74 20.70 40.09
C ASN A 225 1.99 22.02 39.37
N SER A 226 1.21 22.30 38.33
CA SER A 226 1.44 23.46 37.46
C SER A 226 0.22 24.35 37.41
N ASP A 227 0.44 25.64 37.63
CA ASP A 227 -0.61 26.64 37.62
C ASP A 227 -1.06 26.98 36.20
N LEU A 228 -2.36 27.18 36.07
CA LEU A 228 -3.11 27.51 34.87
C LEU A 228 -3.99 28.71 35.18
N VAL A 229 -3.76 29.80 34.46
CA VAL A 229 -4.71 30.93 34.36
C VAL A 229 -5.44 30.88 33.02
N LEU A 230 -6.53 31.66 32.90
CA LEU A 230 -7.33 31.71 31.68
C LEU A 230 -6.46 31.99 30.44
N GLY A 231 -6.61 31.16 29.41
CA GLY A 231 -5.85 31.22 28.15
C GLY A 231 -4.48 30.53 28.19
N GLN A 232 -3.97 30.14 29.36
CA GLN A 232 -2.71 29.42 29.48
C GLN A 232 -2.86 27.95 29.11
N SER A 233 -1.78 27.35 28.61
CA SER A 233 -1.69 25.92 28.32
C SER A 233 -0.49 25.26 28.99
N LEU A 234 -0.69 24.06 29.53
CA LEU A 234 0.37 23.14 29.94
C LEU A 234 0.62 22.14 28.80
N ASN A 235 1.89 21.90 28.50
CA ASN A 235 2.32 21.00 27.43
C ASN A 235 3.42 20.08 27.94
N GLY A 236 3.43 18.83 27.48
CA GLY A 236 4.40 17.84 27.91
C GLY A 236 4.00 16.45 27.47
N THR A 237 4.86 15.48 27.78
CA THR A 237 4.72 14.10 27.31
C THR A 237 4.60 13.11 28.45
N VAL A 238 3.81 12.07 28.23
CA VAL A 238 3.90 10.80 28.97
C VAL A 238 4.53 9.75 28.05
N THR A 239 5.12 8.72 28.64
CA THR A 239 5.84 7.68 27.89
C THR A 239 5.41 6.32 28.37
N TYR A 240 5.24 5.41 27.42
CA TYR A 240 4.83 4.04 27.65
C TYR A 240 5.84 3.09 27.01
N SER A 241 5.92 1.87 27.55
CA SER A 241 6.62 0.77 26.94
C SER A 241 5.85 -0.54 27.05
N SER A 242 6.03 -1.43 26.08
CA SER A 242 5.49 -2.78 26.07
C SER A 242 6.47 -3.72 25.38
N ALA A 243 6.95 -4.72 26.10
CA ALA A 243 7.97 -5.66 25.62
C ALA A 243 7.42 -7.09 25.57
N PRO A 244 6.53 -7.41 24.61
CA PRO A 244 6.05 -8.78 24.43
C PRO A 244 7.22 -9.72 24.07
N ALA A 245 7.15 -10.96 24.55
CA ALA A 245 8.09 -12.01 24.15
C ALA A 245 7.98 -12.30 22.64
N ALA A 246 9.01 -12.93 22.06
CA ALA A 246 8.96 -13.38 20.67
C ALA A 246 7.74 -14.28 20.42
N GLY A 247 6.98 -14.00 19.36
CA GLY A 247 5.72 -14.68 19.04
C GLY A 247 4.51 -14.27 19.88
N ALA A 248 4.69 -13.43 20.92
CA ALA A 248 3.61 -13.05 21.82
C ALA A 248 2.91 -11.76 21.40
N VAL A 249 1.68 -11.61 21.89
CA VAL A 249 0.81 -10.45 21.70
C VAL A 249 0.40 -9.91 23.08
N ALA A 250 0.48 -8.59 23.26
CA ALA A 250 -0.02 -7.88 24.42
C ALA A 250 -1.05 -6.83 23.95
N GLU A 251 -2.24 -6.85 24.54
CA GLU A 251 -3.27 -5.84 24.27
C GLU A 251 -3.71 -5.15 25.55
N PHE A 252 -3.79 -3.83 25.53
CA PHE A 252 -4.13 -3.04 26.72
C PHE A 252 -4.77 -1.70 26.33
N LEU A 253 -5.47 -1.09 27.28
CA LEU A 253 -5.91 0.30 27.20
C LEU A 253 -4.89 1.20 27.90
N THR A 254 -4.72 2.43 27.42
CA THR A 254 -4.15 3.53 28.22
C THR A 254 -5.26 4.16 29.04
N SER A 255 -4.91 4.62 30.24
CA SER A 255 -5.82 5.22 31.21
C SER A 255 -5.24 6.51 31.76
N TYR A 256 -6.11 7.43 32.13
CA TYR A 256 -5.74 8.81 32.44
C TYR A 256 -6.47 9.30 33.67
N LYS A 257 -5.79 10.12 34.46
CA LYS A 257 -6.36 10.92 35.55
C LYS A 257 -5.87 12.36 35.45
N LEU A 258 -6.80 13.31 35.43
CA LEU A 258 -6.49 14.73 35.60
C LEU A 258 -7.01 15.18 36.96
N TYR A 259 -6.07 15.52 37.83
CA TYR A 259 -6.33 16.12 39.13
C TYR A 259 -6.35 17.63 38.95
N VAL A 260 -7.41 18.27 39.45
CA VAL A 260 -7.62 19.71 39.34
C VAL A 260 -7.90 20.28 40.72
N THR A 261 -7.08 21.22 41.14
CA THR A 261 -7.22 21.91 42.42
C THR A 261 -7.10 23.40 42.21
N SER A 262 -7.47 24.20 43.19
CA SER A 262 -7.17 25.62 43.22
C SER A 262 -5.74 25.87 43.78
N PRO A 263 -5.03 26.91 43.35
CA PRO A 263 -3.67 27.18 43.82
C PRO A 263 -3.61 27.36 45.35
N GLY A 264 -2.66 26.67 46.00
CA GLY A 264 -2.48 26.73 47.46
C GLY A 264 -3.43 25.84 48.26
N ALA A 265 -4.41 25.19 47.63
CA ALA A 265 -5.17 24.12 48.26
C ALA A 265 -4.28 22.88 48.47
N THR A 266 -4.52 22.15 49.56
CA THR A 266 -3.87 20.84 49.73
C THR A 266 -4.70 19.82 48.96
N ALA A 267 -4.02 18.99 48.18
CA ALA A 267 -4.56 17.95 47.32
C ALA A 267 -5.43 16.93 48.08
N ILE A 268 -6.69 17.28 48.36
CA ILE A 268 -7.79 16.32 48.36
C ILE A 268 -8.20 16.39 46.89
N ASP A 269 -7.92 15.33 46.14
CA ASP A 269 -7.53 15.38 44.73
C ASP A 269 -8.73 14.94 43.85
N PRO A 270 -9.82 15.74 43.69
CA PRO A 270 -10.91 15.36 42.82
C PRO A 270 -10.34 15.25 41.43
N ASN A 271 -10.62 14.11 40.79
CA ASN A 271 -10.04 13.77 39.51
C ASN A 271 -11.10 13.37 38.51
N ALA A 272 -10.86 13.85 37.31
CA ALA A 272 -11.38 13.34 36.08
C ALA A 272 -10.62 12.06 35.73
N SER A 273 -11.29 10.94 35.47
CA SER A 273 -10.64 9.70 34.98
C SER A 273 -11.33 9.15 33.75
N TRP A 274 -10.55 8.72 32.78
CA TRP A 274 -11.05 8.09 31.56
C TRP A 274 -10.00 7.16 30.96
N ASP A 275 -10.44 6.27 30.08
CA ASP A 275 -9.58 5.39 29.30
C ASP A 275 -9.58 5.80 27.83
N ASN A 276 -8.53 5.43 27.10
CA ASN A 276 -8.59 5.41 25.64
C ASN A 276 -9.63 4.35 25.22
N PRO A 277 -10.64 4.70 24.39
CA PRO A 277 -11.69 3.76 23.97
C PRO A 277 -11.19 2.52 23.22
N ARG A 278 -9.99 2.57 22.61
CA ARG A 278 -9.45 1.48 21.79
C ARG A 278 -8.19 0.91 22.40
N LYS A 279 -8.06 -0.42 22.28
CA LYS A 279 -6.85 -1.13 22.66
C LYS A 279 -5.68 -0.75 21.77
N ILE A 280 -4.51 -0.74 22.37
CA ILE A 280 -3.22 -0.81 21.68
C ILE A 280 -2.78 -2.27 21.76
N ARG A 281 -2.36 -2.82 20.63
CA ARG A 281 -1.69 -4.12 20.55
C ARG A 281 -0.22 -3.87 20.34
N CYS A 282 0.64 -4.39 21.22
CA CYS A 282 2.05 -4.54 20.95
C CYS A 282 2.37 -6.02 20.82
N ASP A 283 3.13 -6.40 19.81
CA ASP A 283 3.42 -7.80 19.52
C ASP A 283 4.83 -7.98 18.98
N ASN A 284 5.33 -9.22 19.03
CA ASN A 284 6.48 -9.67 18.26
C ASN A 284 6.11 -10.93 17.46
N ALA A 285 4.90 -10.92 16.89
CA ALA A 285 4.24 -12.10 16.31
C ALA A 285 4.15 -12.06 14.77
N VAL A 286 4.66 -11.03 14.13
CA VAL A 286 4.70 -10.94 12.66
C VAL A 286 5.55 -12.07 12.05
N GLY A 287 6.67 -12.42 12.69
CA GLY A 287 7.61 -13.43 12.22
C GLY A 287 8.71 -12.87 11.28
N GLY A 288 9.59 -13.74 10.80
CA GLY A 288 10.72 -13.38 9.93
C GLY A 288 11.74 -12.48 10.65
N THR A 289 12.15 -11.40 9.99
CA THR A 289 13.08 -10.39 10.54
C THR A 289 12.37 -9.23 11.24
N SER A 290 11.04 -9.26 11.33
CA SER A 290 10.26 -8.20 11.99
C SER A 290 10.55 -8.17 13.48
N THR A 291 10.77 -6.98 14.01
CA THR A 291 10.96 -6.73 15.45
C THR A 291 9.61 -6.48 16.13
N ALA A 292 9.62 -6.36 17.46
CA ALA A 292 8.43 -5.98 18.21
C ALA A 292 7.94 -4.57 17.82
N GLY A 293 6.63 -4.34 17.86
CA GLY A 293 6.00 -3.06 17.50
C GLY A 293 4.56 -2.97 17.99
N CYS A 294 3.93 -1.81 17.82
CA CYS A 294 2.60 -1.52 18.34
C CYS A 294 1.64 -0.93 17.27
N VAL A 295 0.36 -1.29 17.36
CA VAL A 295 -0.72 -0.85 16.47
C VAL A 295 -2.03 -0.64 17.25
N ILE A 296 -2.99 0.04 16.63
CA ILE A 296 -4.41 -0.02 16.99
C ILE A 296 -5.04 -1.18 16.19
N PRO A 297 -5.25 -2.37 16.78
CA PRO A 297 -5.63 -3.59 16.04
C PRO A 297 -7.04 -3.51 15.42
N SER A 298 -7.90 -2.62 15.94
CA SER A 298 -9.25 -2.38 15.39
C SER A 298 -9.27 -1.58 14.08
N ILE A 299 -8.12 -1.04 13.65
CA ILE A 299 -7.99 -0.40 12.33
C ILE A 299 -7.44 -1.44 11.37
N MET A 300 -8.22 -1.78 10.34
CA MET A 300 -7.83 -2.78 9.36
C MET A 300 -6.49 -2.38 8.69
N PRO A 301 -5.48 -3.28 8.65
CA PRO A 301 -4.25 -3.04 7.92
C PRO A 301 -4.49 -2.97 6.42
N VAL A 302 -3.76 -2.07 5.76
CA VAL A 302 -3.69 -1.99 4.30
C VAL A 302 -2.26 -2.29 3.88
N VAL A 303 -2.03 -3.50 3.40
CA VAL A 303 -0.73 -3.99 2.92
C VAL A 303 -0.42 -3.36 1.57
N PRO A 304 0.59 -2.49 1.46
CA PRO A 304 0.95 -1.92 0.16
C PRO A 304 1.82 -2.91 -0.62
N MET A 305 1.52 -3.07 -1.90
CA MET A 305 2.39 -3.73 -2.87
C MET A 305 2.53 -2.81 -4.08
N SER A 306 3.75 -2.46 -4.43
CA SER A 306 4.01 -1.53 -5.53
C SER A 306 5.09 -2.04 -6.45
N ALA A 307 4.90 -1.80 -7.74
CA ALA A 307 5.93 -2.00 -8.75
C ALA A 307 6.04 -0.77 -9.64
N LYS A 308 7.27 -0.38 -9.97
CA LYS A 308 7.59 0.57 -11.03
C LYS A 308 7.82 -0.19 -12.34
N ALA A 309 7.89 0.53 -13.46
CA ALA A 309 8.20 -0.07 -14.76
C ALA A 309 9.60 -0.73 -14.80
N SER A 310 10.54 -0.29 -13.95
CA SER A 310 11.87 -0.90 -13.85
C SER A 310 11.94 -2.15 -12.97
N ASP A 311 10.87 -2.45 -12.24
CA ASP A 311 10.85 -3.53 -11.25
C ASP A 311 10.38 -4.84 -11.91
N ALA A 312 10.76 -5.98 -11.32
CA ALA A 312 10.17 -7.29 -11.63
C ALA A 312 8.74 -7.37 -11.04
N GLY A 313 7.83 -6.60 -11.61
CA GLY A 313 6.49 -6.35 -11.08
C GLY A 313 5.40 -7.29 -11.58
N GLY A 314 5.70 -8.30 -12.39
CA GLY A 314 4.68 -9.05 -13.14
C GLY A 314 3.65 -9.73 -12.25
N ALA A 315 4.10 -10.38 -11.18
CA ALA A 315 3.21 -11.00 -10.21
C ALA A 315 2.33 -9.96 -9.49
N VAL A 316 2.89 -8.81 -9.10
CA VAL A 316 2.13 -7.70 -8.47
C VAL A 316 1.04 -7.19 -9.40
N ALA A 317 1.33 -7.08 -10.70
CA ALA A 317 0.38 -6.67 -11.71
C ALA A 317 -0.76 -7.68 -11.89
N ALA A 318 -0.45 -8.97 -11.95
CA ALA A 318 -1.46 -10.00 -12.04
C ALA A 318 -2.41 -10.01 -10.82
N TYR A 319 -1.88 -9.76 -9.61
CA TYR A 319 -2.70 -9.64 -8.40
C TYR A 319 -3.61 -8.40 -8.44
N ALA A 320 -3.10 -7.27 -8.94
CA ALA A 320 -3.90 -6.06 -9.15
C ALA A 320 -5.00 -6.29 -10.20
N TRP A 321 -4.68 -7.00 -11.27
CA TRP A 321 -5.66 -7.39 -12.29
C TRP A 321 -6.75 -8.28 -11.68
N ALA A 322 -6.38 -9.29 -10.91
CA ALA A 322 -7.32 -10.20 -10.25
C ALA A 322 -8.30 -9.43 -9.34
N GLN A 323 -7.76 -8.53 -8.51
CA GLN A 323 -8.54 -7.68 -7.61
C GLN A 323 -9.55 -6.79 -8.34
N ASN A 324 -9.27 -6.37 -9.58
CA ASN A 324 -10.13 -5.48 -10.34
C ASN A 324 -11.08 -6.20 -11.31
N ASN A 325 -10.80 -7.45 -11.68
CA ASN A 325 -11.53 -8.15 -12.74
C ASN A 325 -12.35 -9.36 -12.26
N LEU A 326 -12.03 -9.93 -11.09
CA LEU A 326 -12.79 -11.02 -10.48
C LEU A 326 -13.84 -10.49 -9.50
N ASP A 327 -14.98 -11.16 -9.43
CA ASP A 327 -16.16 -10.71 -8.68
C ASP A 327 -15.93 -10.66 -7.16
N ASP A 328 -15.02 -11.50 -6.65
CA ASP A 328 -14.69 -11.50 -5.23
C ASP A 328 -13.96 -10.23 -4.78
N GLY A 329 -13.16 -9.61 -5.65
CA GLY A 329 -12.39 -8.41 -5.33
C GLY A 329 -11.52 -8.54 -4.09
N TRP A 330 -10.87 -9.71 -3.90
CA TRP A 330 -10.05 -10.01 -2.72
C TRP A 330 -8.97 -8.95 -2.46
N GLY A 331 -8.77 -8.62 -1.19
CA GLY A 331 -7.87 -7.55 -0.74
C GLY A 331 -8.42 -6.14 -0.93
N LYS A 332 -9.64 -5.96 -1.47
CA LYS A 332 -10.29 -4.65 -1.64
C LYS A 332 -11.74 -4.64 -1.19
N SER A 333 -12.60 -5.40 -1.88
CA SER A 333 -14.03 -5.51 -1.52
C SER A 333 -14.26 -6.55 -0.43
N LYS A 334 -13.44 -7.60 -0.43
CA LYS A 334 -13.38 -8.60 0.64
C LYS A 334 -11.96 -8.64 1.20
N PRO A 335 -11.77 -8.53 2.53
CA PRO A 335 -10.44 -8.60 3.12
C PRO A 335 -9.87 -10.02 3.00
N LEU A 336 -8.54 -10.10 2.98
CA LEU A 336 -7.80 -11.35 3.11
C LEU A 336 -7.53 -11.61 4.60
N THR A 337 -7.39 -12.88 4.99
CA THR A 337 -7.06 -13.26 6.36
C THR A 337 -5.70 -13.92 6.41
N ARG A 338 -4.72 -13.35 7.12
CA ARG A 338 -3.37 -13.90 7.21
C ARG A 338 -3.42 -15.31 7.82
N SER A 339 -2.70 -16.24 7.21
CA SER A 339 -2.54 -17.61 7.69
C SER A 339 -1.10 -18.07 7.49
N THR A 340 -0.41 -18.30 8.61
CA THR A 340 1.00 -18.70 8.66
C THR A 340 1.19 -20.22 8.64
N SER A 341 0.13 -20.99 8.91
CA SER A 341 0.13 -22.45 8.86
C SER A 341 -0.56 -22.97 7.60
N GLY A 342 -0.12 -24.12 7.06
CA GLY A 342 -0.70 -24.74 5.87
C GLY A 342 -0.41 -24.01 4.55
N VAL A 343 0.58 -23.11 4.52
CA VAL A 343 0.99 -22.36 3.31
C VAL A 343 1.39 -23.34 2.20
N ALA A 344 2.27 -24.30 2.49
CA ALA A 344 2.72 -25.29 1.51
C ALA A 344 1.56 -26.09 0.90
N ASP A 345 0.56 -26.48 1.71
CA ASP A 345 -0.62 -27.22 1.23
C ASP A 345 -1.54 -26.35 0.35
N ARG A 346 -1.64 -25.04 0.63
CA ARG A 346 -2.39 -24.10 -0.23
C ARG A 346 -1.67 -23.84 -1.54
N THR A 347 -0.35 -23.66 -1.51
CA THR A 347 0.47 -23.56 -2.73
C THR A 347 0.39 -24.84 -3.55
N ALA A 348 0.52 -26.02 -2.93
CA ALA A 348 0.40 -27.30 -3.63
C ALA A 348 -0.98 -27.50 -4.28
N ARG A 349 -2.07 -27.07 -3.65
CA ARG A 349 -3.42 -27.15 -4.24
C ARG A 349 -3.61 -26.22 -5.43
N THR A 350 -3.10 -24.99 -5.35
CA THR A 350 -3.28 -24.01 -6.43
C THR A 350 -2.29 -24.23 -7.57
N CYS A 351 -1.04 -24.51 -7.25
CA CYS A 351 0.06 -24.54 -8.21
C CYS A 351 0.63 -25.94 -8.46
N GLY A 352 0.18 -26.98 -7.76
CA GLY A 352 0.72 -28.34 -7.93
C GLY A 352 0.45 -28.96 -9.31
N SER A 353 -0.62 -28.54 -9.98
CA SER A 353 -0.94 -28.91 -11.36
C SER A 353 -0.46 -27.87 -12.40
N PHE A 354 0.30 -26.85 -11.97
CA PHE A 354 0.75 -25.79 -12.86
C PHE A 354 1.70 -26.30 -13.93
N THR A 355 1.37 -26.01 -15.19
CA THR A 355 2.22 -26.34 -16.34
C THR A 355 2.97 -25.10 -16.78
N ALA A 356 4.29 -25.09 -16.58
CA ALA A 356 5.14 -23.98 -17.00
C ALA A 356 5.11 -23.79 -18.52
N GLN A 357 4.95 -22.55 -18.94
CA GLN A 357 4.94 -22.09 -20.33
C GLN A 357 6.28 -21.39 -20.63
N THR A 358 7.38 -22.14 -20.56
CA THR A 358 8.73 -21.57 -20.70
C THR A 358 9.01 -20.94 -22.06
N ASP A 359 8.21 -21.28 -23.08
CA ASP A 359 8.26 -20.67 -24.41
C ASP A 359 7.65 -19.24 -24.43
N LEU A 360 6.82 -18.90 -23.43
CA LEU A 360 6.16 -17.61 -23.27
C LEU A 360 6.78 -16.77 -22.15
N VAL A 361 7.15 -17.41 -21.04
CA VAL A 361 7.71 -16.77 -19.85
C VAL A 361 9.00 -17.48 -19.45
N SER A 362 10.13 -16.78 -19.51
CA SER A 362 11.40 -17.38 -19.08
C SER A 362 11.38 -17.68 -17.59
N THR A 363 11.87 -18.85 -17.17
CA THR A 363 11.83 -19.28 -15.76
C THR A 363 10.41 -19.21 -15.15
N ASP A 364 9.42 -19.62 -15.94
CA ASP A 364 8.01 -19.52 -15.56
C ASP A 364 7.70 -20.21 -14.23
N THR A 365 7.04 -19.47 -13.36
CA THR A 365 6.61 -19.91 -12.04
C THR A 365 5.14 -19.57 -11.83
N CYS A 366 4.49 -20.35 -10.97
CA CYS A 366 3.12 -20.08 -10.55
C CYS A 366 3.11 -19.02 -9.45
N SER A 367 2.41 -17.92 -9.70
CA SER A 367 2.10 -16.89 -8.72
C SER A 367 0.60 -16.88 -8.46
N GLU A 368 0.15 -17.47 -7.34
CA GLU A 368 -1.26 -17.55 -6.98
C GLU A 368 -1.83 -16.31 -6.27
N PHE A 369 -3.08 -15.96 -6.59
CA PHE A 369 -3.89 -15.00 -5.83
C PHE A 369 -5.35 -15.48 -5.71
N PRO A 370 -5.98 -15.47 -4.51
CA PRO A 370 -5.45 -15.06 -3.21
C PRO A 370 -4.19 -15.83 -2.76
N PHE A 371 -3.32 -15.17 -1.98
CA PHE A 371 -2.01 -15.71 -1.61
C PHE A 371 -2.11 -16.98 -0.76
N ALA A 372 -1.14 -17.87 -0.86
CA ALA A 372 -1.05 -19.00 0.06
C ALA A 372 -0.77 -18.60 1.51
N GLU A 373 -0.25 -17.40 1.80
CA GLU A 373 -0.19 -16.84 3.16
C GLU A 373 -1.56 -16.32 3.67
N THR A 374 -2.66 -16.65 3.00
CA THR A 374 -4.02 -16.28 3.41
C THR A 374 -4.93 -17.50 3.53
N LYS A 375 -6.02 -17.37 4.31
CA LYS A 375 -7.02 -18.45 4.45
C LYS A 375 -7.81 -18.65 3.16
N GLU A 376 -7.95 -17.59 2.37
CA GLU A 376 -8.70 -17.54 1.12
C GLU A 376 -7.91 -18.15 -0.06
N GLY A 377 -6.59 -18.34 0.08
CA GLY A 377 -5.76 -19.03 -0.89
C GLY A 377 -5.92 -20.55 -0.85
N GLY A 378 -5.32 -21.24 -1.82
CA GLY A 378 -5.35 -22.71 -1.88
C GLY A 378 -6.57 -23.31 -2.54
N THR A 379 -7.21 -22.57 -3.44
CA THR A 379 -8.23 -23.12 -4.34
C THR A 379 -7.58 -24.09 -5.32
N ASP A 380 -8.33 -25.09 -5.80
CA ASP A 380 -7.85 -25.99 -6.85
C ASP A 380 -7.45 -25.17 -8.09
N GLY A 381 -6.20 -25.35 -8.54
CA GLY A 381 -5.63 -24.64 -9.67
C GLY A 381 -6.41 -24.79 -10.98
N ALA A 382 -7.23 -25.83 -11.14
CA ALA A 382 -8.10 -26.01 -12.30
C ALA A 382 -9.31 -25.06 -12.34
N GLN A 383 -9.63 -24.41 -11.21
CA GLN A 383 -10.72 -23.44 -11.10
C GLN A 383 -10.23 -21.98 -11.26
N CYS A 384 -8.90 -21.78 -11.27
CA CYS A 384 -8.31 -20.45 -11.39
C CYS A 384 -8.22 -19.99 -12.85
N VAL A 385 -8.28 -18.68 -13.05
CA VAL A 385 -7.89 -18.07 -14.32
C VAL A 385 -6.37 -18.11 -14.44
N GLU A 386 -5.84 -18.66 -15.53
CA GLU A 386 -4.42 -18.55 -15.83
C GLU A 386 -4.14 -17.24 -16.56
N VAL A 387 -3.11 -16.50 -16.16
CA VAL A 387 -2.77 -15.21 -16.78
C VAL A 387 -1.27 -15.05 -17.00
N ILE A 388 -0.88 -14.23 -17.96
CA ILE A 388 0.49 -13.82 -18.23
C ILE A 388 0.53 -12.28 -18.13
N PRO A 389 1.13 -11.72 -17.06
CA PRO A 389 1.39 -10.28 -16.99
C PRO A 389 2.46 -9.90 -18.02
N ASN A 390 2.23 -8.82 -18.74
CA ASN A 390 3.15 -8.27 -19.74
C ASN A 390 3.36 -6.78 -19.46
N LEU A 391 4.61 -6.35 -19.31
CA LEU A 391 4.92 -4.93 -19.20
C LEU A 391 5.10 -4.35 -20.62
N GLY A 392 4.17 -3.49 -21.04
CA GLY A 392 4.22 -2.78 -22.32
C GLY A 392 3.87 -1.29 -22.13
N ASN A 393 4.60 -0.39 -22.80
CA ASN A 393 4.49 1.08 -22.68
C ASN A 393 4.75 1.60 -21.25
N GLY A 394 5.52 0.86 -20.46
CA GLY A 394 5.72 1.14 -19.04
C GLY A 394 4.49 0.90 -18.16
N GLU A 395 3.42 0.28 -18.67
CA GLU A 395 2.24 -0.20 -17.94
C GLU A 395 2.16 -1.73 -17.98
N TRP A 396 1.50 -2.33 -17.01
CA TRP A 396 1.25 -3.76 -17.00
C TRP A 396 -0.09 -4.11 -17.66
N ASP A 397 -0.05 -4.82 -18.78
CA ASP A 397 -1.20 -5.57 -19.32
C ASP A 397 -1.19 -7.00 -18.75
N THR A 398 -2.33 -7.67 -18.77
CA THR A 398 -2.46 -9.06 -18.28
C THR A 398 -3.26 -9.88 -19.29
N TYR A 399 -2.56 -10.80 -19.96
CA TYR A 399 -3.14 -11.73 -20.92
C TYR A 399 -3.79 -12.91 -20.19
N VAL A 400 -5.04 -13.25 -20.50
CA VAL A 400 -5.70 -14.45 -19.96
C VAL A 400 -5.35 -15.66 -20.83
N LEU A 401 -4.70 -16.66 -20.25
CA LEU A 401 -4.25 -17.86 -20.93
C LEU A 401 -5.41 -18.87 -21.08
N GLY A 402 -5.71 -19.24 -22.32
CA GLY A 402 -6.73 -20.25 -22.67
C GLY A 402 -7.68 -19.80 -23.78
N ASN A 403 -8.22 -20.75 -24.55
CA ASN A 403 -9.10 -20.52 -25.72
C ASN A 403 -10.51 -19.97 -25.39
N SER A 404 -10.77 -19.57 -24.13
CA SER A 404 -12.08 -19.05 -23.75
C SER A 404 -12.16 -17.57 -24.16
N LYS A 405 -13.00 -17.27 -25.16
CA LYS A 405 -13.27 -15.90 -25.63
C LYS A 405 -13.95 -15.01 -24.56
N LYS A 406 -14.18 -15.53 -23.35
CA LYS A 406 -14.92 -14.88 -22.28
C LYS A 406 -14.27 -15.21 -20.94
N LEU A 407 -13.67 -14.20 -20.33
CA LEU A 407 -13.23 -14.23 -18.93
C LEU A 407 -14.41 -14.65 -18.04
N ASP A 408 -14.23 -15.72 -17.27
CA ASP A 408 -15.11 -16.04 -16.16
C ASP A 408 -14.70 -15.22 -14.94
N ARG A 409 -15.49 -14.20 -14.63
CA ARG A 409 -15.25 -13.32 -13.47
C ARG A 409 -15.60 -13.99 -12.14
N THR A 410 -16.33 -15.11 -12.17
CA THR A 410 -16.71 -15.87 -10.98
C THR A 410 -15.61 -16.81 -10.51
N SER A 411 -14.53 -16.95 -11.28
CA SER A 411 -13.34 -17.70 -10.87
C SER A 411 -12.81 -17.14 -9.54
N PRO A 412 -12.55 -18.01 -8.54
CA PRO A 412 -12.17 -17.57 -7.19
C PRO A 412 -10.70 -17.17 -7.05
N CYS A 413 -9.88 -17.44 -8.07
CA CYS A 413 -8.43 -17.27 -8.03
C CYS A 413 -7.81 -17.02 -9.41
N VAL A 414 -6.57 -16.54 -9.38
CA VAL A 414 -5.67 -16.41 -10.52
C VAL A 414 -4.41 -17.22 -10.28
N ARG A 415 -3.90 -17.84 -11.35
CA ARG A 415 -2.55 -18.39 -11.45
C ARG A 415 -1.78 -17.61 -12.50
N ALA A 416 -0.89 -16.73 -12.05
CA ALA A 416 -0.06 -15.97 -12.96
C ALA A 416 1.18 -16.77 -13.36
N HIS A 417 1.47 -16.80 -14.66
CA HIS A 417 2.75 -17.22 -15.24
C HIS A 417 3.72 -16.06 -15.12
N ALA A 418 4.57 -16.08 -14.11
CA ALA A 418 5.49 -14.99 -13.81
C ALA A 418 6.93 -15.52 -13.74
N THR A 419 7.92 -14.70 -14.11
CA THR A 419 9.31 -15.12 -13.96
C THR A 419 9.64 -15.36 -12.48
N ALA A 420 10.66 -16.18 -12.20
CA ALA A 420 11.11 -16.39 -10.82
C ALA A 420 11.47 -15.06 -10.10
N ALA A 421 11.98 -14.07 -10.83
CA ALA A 421 12.29 -12.74 -10.31
C ALA A 421 11.03 -11.96 -9.94
N ASP A 422 9.99 -12.01 -10.78
CA ASP A 422 8.70 -11.37 -10.50
C ASP A 422 8.04 -11.94 -9.23
N LYS A 423 8.04 -13.28 -9.12
CA LYS A 423 7.51 -13.95 -7.93
C LYS A 423 8.29 -13.56 -6.68
N GLN A 424 9.62 -13.64 -6.72
CA GLN A 424 10.47 -13.28 -5.59
C GLN A 424 10.26 -11.82 -5.16
N PHE A 425 10.11 -10.90 -6.12
CA PHE A 425 9.83 -9.49 -5.84
C PHE A 425 8.48 -9.33 -5.13
N ALA A 426 7.42 -9.98 -5.62
CA ALA A 426 6.10 -9.89 -5.01
C ALA A 426 6.05 -10.53 -3.61
N ASP A 427 6.69 -11.68 -3.41
CA ASP A 427 6.78 -12.34 -2.09
C ASP A 427 7.53 -11.45 -1.07
N ALA A 428 8.58 -10.73 -1.52
CA ALA A 428 9.29 -9.76 -0.70
C ALA A 428 8.43 -8.54 -0.34
N GLN A 429 7.65 -8.01 -1.29
CA GLN A 429 6.70 -6.92 -1.05
C GLN A 429 5.62 -7.33 -0.04
N LEU A 430 5.04 -8.52 -0.18
CA LEU A 430 4.03 -9.05 0.74
C LEU A 430 4.61 -9.21 2.17
N THR A 431 5.79 -9.83 2.28
CA THR A 431 6.49 -10.00 3.56
C THR A 431 6.80 -8.67 4.22
N LYS A 432 7.32 -7.71 3.44
CA LYS A 432 7.59 -6.35 3.92
C LYS A 432 6.30 -5.66 4.35
N GLY A 433 5.24 -5.79 3.58
CA GLY A 433 3.94 -5.20 3.88
C GLY A 433 3.32 -5.75 5.16
N PHE A 434 3.45 -7.05 5.43
CA PHE A 434 3.07 -7.64 6.71
C PHE A 434 3.89 -7.06 7.88
N ALA A 435 5.19 -6.83 7.70
CA ALA A 435 6.03 -6.19 8.72
C ALA A 435 5.66 -4.72 8.95
N ASP A 436 5.56 -3.94 7.87
CA ASP A 436 5.27 -2.50 7.92
C ASP A 436 3.87 -2.23 8.51
N GLN A 437 2.90 -3.12 8.24
CA GLN A 437 1.54 -3.02 8.76
C GLN A 437 1.32 -3.88 10.01
N ARG A 438 2.35 -4.57 10.53
CA ARG A 438 2.24 -5.54 11.64
C ARG A 438 1.06 -6.50 11.51
N VAL A 439 0.83 -7.09 10.34
CA VAL A 439 -0.24 -8.09 10.16
C VAL A 439 0.24 -9.39 10.80
N ILE A 440 -0.50 -9.94 11.76
CA ILE A 440 -0.18 -11.23 12.42
C ILE A 440 -1.14 -12.34 11.99
N ASP A 441 -0.90 -13.58 12.39
CA ASP A 441 -1.80 -14.69 12.06
C ASP A 441 -3.26 -14.37 12.46
N ALA A 442 -4.20 -14.76 11.60
CA ALA A 442 -5.63 -14.46 11.71
C ALA A 442 -6.06 -12.99 11.61
N ASP A 443 -5.13 -12.02 11.47
CA ASP A 443 -5.51 -10.64 11.13
C ASP A 443 -6.16 -10.62 9.74
N GLN A 444 -7.28 -9.91 9.62
CA GLN A 444 -7.81 -9.50 8.32
C GLN A 444 -7.02 -8.29 7.79
N PHE A 445 -6.82 -8.21 6.49
CA PHE A 445 -6.10 -7.13 5.82
C PHE A 445 -6.63 -6.84 4.41
N GLU A 446 -6.50 -5.60 3.98
CA GLU A 446 -6.61 -5.19 2.59
C GLU A 446 -5.22 -5.19 1.94
N VAL A 447 -5.18 -5.26 0.62
CA VAL A 447 -3.96 -5.12 -0.18
C VAL A 447 -4.18 -4.02 -1.20
N LYS A 448 -3.30 -3.03 -1.18
CA LYS A 448 -3.32 -1.94 -2.13
C LYS A 448 -2.19 -2.10 -3.12
N PHE A 449 -2.56 -2.30 -4.38
CA PHE A 449 -1.62 -2.33 -5.49
C PHE A 449 -1.36 -0.92 -6.04
N THR A 450 -0.10 -0.59 -6.31
CA THR A 450 0.29 0.64 -7.01
C THR A 450 1.23 0.27 -8.16
N LEU A 451 0.77 0.49 -9.38
CA LEU A 451 1.50 0.21 -10.62
C LEU A 451 1.73 1.54 -11.36
N PRO A 452 2.65 1.60 -12.34
CA PRO A 452 2.85 2.78 -13.15
C PRO A 452 1.59 3.09 -13.98
N ASP A 453 1.31 4.37 -14.17
CA ASP A 453 0.32 4.91 -15.11
C ASP A 453 1.11 5.85 -16.03
N THR A 454 1.26 5.50 -17.32
CA THR A 454 2.18 6.21 -18.23
C THR A 454 1.52 7.27 -19.11
N GLY A 455 0.26 7.61 -18.89
CA GLY A 455 -0.38 8.71 -19.62
C GLY A 455 -0.73 8.35 -21.08
N PRO A 456 -0.85 9.34 -22.00
CA PRO A 456 -1.55 9.16 -23.27
C PRO A 456 -0.79 8.28 -24.26
N HIS A 457 -1.38 7.13 -24.60
CA HIS A 457 -0.95 6.22 -25.66
C HIS A 457 -1.93 6.22 -26.85
N ALA A 458 -1.57 5.54 -27.94
CA ALA A 458 -2.46 5.36 -29.08
C ALA A 458 -3.65 4.49 -28.67
N ARG A 459 -4.88 4.90 -28.99
CA ARG A 459 -6.12 4.21 -28.56
C ARG A 459 -6.21 2.72 -28.93
N CYS A 460 -5.43 2.25 -29.90
CA CYS A 460 -5.38 0.84 -30.23
C CYS A 460 -4.59 -0.01 -29.20
N LEU A 461 -3.85 0.64 -28.30
CA LEU A 461 -3.18 0.02 -27.15
C LEU A 461 -4.11 -0.07 -25.93
N ASP A 462 -5.21 0.70 -25.89
CA ASP A 462 -6.23 0.60 -24.82
C ASP A 462 -6.85 -0.81 -24.72
N THR A 463 -6.86 -1.54 -25.85
CA THR A 463 -7.39 -2.90 -25.94
C THR A 463 -6.59 -3.74 -26.92
N THR A 464 -6.06 -4.87 -26.46
CA THR A 464 -5.42 -5.87 -27.32
C THR A 464 -6.50 -6.77 -27.96
N PRO A 465 -6.61 -6.85 -29.30
CA PRO A 465 -7.55 -7.73 -29.96
C PRO A 465 -7.28 -9.19 -29.62
N LEU A 466 -8.37 -9.96 -29.57
CA LEU A 466 -8.31 -11.40 -29.35
C LEU A 466 -7.40 -12.07 -30.40
N ASN A 467 -6.45 -12.91 -29.92
CA ASN A 467 -5.42 -13.61 -30.69
C ASN A 467 -4.28 -12.75 -31.25
N ALA A 468 -4.19 -11.48 -30.86
CA ALA A 468 -3.01 -10.68 -31.18
C ALA A 468 -1.81 -11.17 -30.34
N LEU A 469 -0.65 -11.26 -30.99
CA LEU A 469 0.62 -11.60 -30.36
C LEU A 469 1.32 -10.32 -29.88
N PRO A 470 1.95 -10.33 -28.69
CA PRO A 470 2.75 -9.20 -28.23
C PRO A 470 3.90 -8.88 -29.20
N ASN A 471 4.17 -7.59 -29.39
CA ASN A 471 5.29 -7.11 -30.18
C ASN A 471 5.86 -5.81 -29.57
N GLY A 472 6.87 -5.96 -28.71
CA GLY A 472 7.32 -4.87 -27.85
C GLY A 472 6.17 -4.37 -26.98
N ASP A 473 5.97 -3.06 -27.00
CA ASP A 473 4.90 -2.37 -26.30
C ASP A 473 3.54 -2.40 -27.03
N GLY A 474 3.46 -3.10 -28.17
CA GLY A 474 2.27 -3.23 -28.99
C GLY A 474 1.84 -4.67 -29.24
N TRP A 475 0.98 -4.86 -30.23
CA TRP A 475 0.49 -6.17 -30.63
C TRP A 475 0.40 -6.32 -32.14
N ILE A 476 0.53 -7.55 -32.62
CA ILE A 476 0.39 -7.98 -34.01
C ILE A 476 -0.68 -9.07 -34.10
N LEU A 477 -1.70 -8.84 -34.93
CA LEU A 477 -2.73 -9.81 -35.25
C LEU A 477 -2.61 -10.24 -36.71
N ASN A 478 -2.25 -11.50 -36.93
CA ASN A 478 -2.36 -12.16 -38.23
C ASN A 478 -3.47 -13.21 -38.17
N THR A 479 -4.31 -13.26 -39.19
CA THR A 479 -5.40 -14.25 -39.30
C THR A 479 -5.27 -15.05 -40.58
N THR A 480 -5.88 -16.23 -40.58
CA THR A 480 -5.92 -17.13 -41.73
C THR A 480 -7.34 -17.62 -41.99
N GLU A 481 -7.58 -18.09 -43.22
CA GLU A 481 -8.77 -18.86 -43.58
C GLU A 481 -8.39 -20.20 -44.24
N PRO A 482 -9.21 -21.25 -44.06
CA PRO A 482 -8.98 -22.54 -44.69
C PRO A 482 -9.17 -22.44 -46.21
N VAL A 483 -8.26 -23.04 -46.96
CA VAL A 483 -8.35 -23.19 -48.42
C VAL A 483 -8.26 -24.66 -48.81
N PRO A 484 -9.06 -25.13 -49.79
CA PRO A 484 -9.01 -26.51 -50.25
C PRO A 484 -7.65 -26.94 -50.81
N HIS A 485 -6.89 -25.98 -51.35
CA HIS A 485 -5.54 -26.19 -51.90
C HIS A 485 -4.69 -24.94 -51.67
N VAL A 486 -3.51 -25.11 -51.06
CA VAL A 486 -2.54 -24.03 -50.86
C VAL A 486 -1.86 -23.58 -52.15
N ASN A 487 -1.79 -24.47 -53.14
CA ASN A 487 -1.40 -24.16 -54.52
C ASN A 487 -2.47 -24.75 -55.47
N LYS A 488 -3.07 -23.90 -56.32
CA LYS A 488 -4.26 -24.22 -57.14
C LYS A 488 -3.95 -24.47 -58.62
N THR A 489 -2.74 -24.15 -59.07
CA THR A 489 -2.34 -24.21 -60.49
C THR A 489 -1.28 -25.27 -60.75
N THR A 490 -0.80 -25.95 -59.70
CA THR A 490 0.16 -27.05 -59.78
C THR A 490 -0.53 -28.37 -60.15
N SER A 491 0.23 -29.31 -60.73
CA SER A 491 -0.21 -30.69 -60.98
C SER A 491 0.81 -31.66 -60.37
N PRO A 492 0.44 -32.40 -59.30
CA PRO A 492 -0.87 -32.42 -58.64
C PRO A 492 -1.17 -31.10 -57.89
N LEU A 493 -2.45 -30.87 -57.59
CA LEU A 493 -2.87 -29.74 -56.75
C LEU A 493 -2.20 -29.82 -55.38
N GLY A 494 -1.90 -28.65 -54.79
CA GLY A 494 -1.36 -28.59 -53.43
C GLY A 494 -2.35 -29.14 -52.40
N PRO A 495 -1.87 -29.59 -51.23
CA PRO A 495 -2.76 -30.08 -50.17
C PRO A 495 -3.67 -28.96 -49.62
N PRO A 496 -4.77 -29.29 -48.91
CA PRO A 496 -5.52 -28.33 -48.12
C PRO A 496 -4.64 -27.63 -47.08
N GLY A 497 -4.96 -26.37 -46.77
CA GLY A 497 -4.19 -25.61 -45.78
C GLY A 497 -4.85 -24.28 -45.43
N GLN A 498 -4.05 -23.35 -44.93
CA GLN A 498 -4.50 -22.04 -44.47
C GLN A 498 -3.88 -20.93 -45.32
N ARG A 499 -4.65 -19.89 -45.66
CA ARG A 499 -4.17 -18.71 -46.38
C ARG A 499 -4.22 -17.48 -45.46
N PRO A 500 -3.20 -16.60 -45.47
CA PRO A 500 -3.26 -15.31 -44.78
C PRO A 500 -4.42 -14.45 -45.28
N THR A 501 -5.14 -13.81 -44.37
CA THR A 501 -6.28 -12.94 -44.72
C THR A 501 -6.04 -11.51 -44.25
N GLN A 502 -6.01 -11.29 -42.93
CA GLN A 502 -5.83 -9.96 -42.33
C GLN A 502 -4.56 -9.93 -41.50
N ALA A 503 -3.83 -8.82 -41.64
CA ALA A 503 -2.69 -8.46 -40.81
C ALA A 503 -2.93 -7.06 -40.22
N GLN A 504 -2.96 -6.95 -38.90
CA GLN A 504 -3.13 -5.71 -38.17
C GLN A 504 -2.05 -5.61 -37.10
N ALA A 505 -1.61 -4.40 -36.82
CA ALA A 505 -0.72 -4.16 -35.71
C ALA A 505 -1.06 -2.83 -35.05
N CYS A 506 -0.95 -2.80 -33.73
CA CYS A 506 -0.82 -1.56 -32.99
C CYS A 506 0.59 -1.55 -32.41
N LEU A 507 1.40 -0.59 -32.83
CA LEU A 507 2.84 -0.61 -32.60
C LEU A 507 3.26 0.66 -31.90
N ASP A 508 4.15 0.52 -30.94
CA ASP A 508 4.92 1.65 -30.42
C ASP A 508 6.17 1.90 -31.27
N ARG A 509 6.78 3.09 -31.10
CA ARG A 509 8.03 3.51 -31.74
C ARG A 509 9.22 2.62 -31.37
N THR A 510 9.11 1.82 -30.31
CA THR A 510 10.15 0.90 -29.83
C THR A 510 9.95 -0.56 -30.26
N ALA A 511 8.97 -0.86 -31.13
CA ALA A 511 8.68 -2.22 -31.57
C ALA A 511 9.97 -2.96 -32.04
N PRO A 512 10.24 -4.18 -31.53
CA PRO A 512 11.44 -4.92 -31.88
C PRO A 512 11.42 -5.31 -33.37
N GLU A 513 12.60 -5.51 -33.95
CA GLU A 513 12.69 -6.00 -35.33
C GLU A 513 12.18 -7.46 -35.41
N GLY A 514 11.42 -7.75 -36.47
CA GLY A 514 10.88 -9.07 -36.76
C GLY A 514 11.91 -10.01 -37.39
N THR A 515 11.42 -11.15 -37.88
CA THR A 515 12.28 -12.19 -38.49
C THR A 515 12.22 -12.18 -40.02
N ASP A 516 13.30 -12.67 -40.64
CA ASP A 516 13.41 -12.77 -42.10
C ASP A 516 12.36 -13.72 -42.70
N ALA A 517 11.91 -13.40 -43.92
CA ALA A 517 10.88 -14.18 -44.61
C ALA A 517 11.41 -15.57 -45.01
N GLN A 518 10.72 -16.62 -44.58
CA GLN A 518 11.14 -18.01 -44.79
C GLN A 518 9.96 -18.96 -45.03
N GLY A 519 10.29 -20.20 -45.40
CA GLY A 519 9.33 -21.29 -45.58
C GLY A 519 8.65 -21.35 -46.95
N ASP A 520 7.87 -22.41 -47.14
CA ASP A 520 6.95 -22.56 -48.27
C ASP A 520 5.63 -21.87 -47.92
N ILE A 521 5.24 -20.84 -48.66
CA ILE A 521 4.06 -20.03 -48.32
C ILE A 521 2.89 -20.36 -49.26
N PRO A 522 1.63 -20.24 -48.82
CA PRO A 522 0.48 -20.49 -49.68
C PRO A 522 0.55 -19.68 -50.98
N GLY A 523 0.41 -20.36 -52.13
CA GLY A 523 0.50 -19.79 -53.47
C GLY A 523 1.92 -19.56 -54.00
N TRP A 524 2.98 -19.99 -53.29
CA TRP A 524 4.35 -19.80 -53.75
C TRP A 524 4.62 -20.49 -55.09
N GLN A 525 4.22 -21.77 -55.21
CA GLN A 525 4.39 -22.56 -56.43
C GLN A 525 3.45 -22.08 -57.54
N ASP A 526 2.26 -21.57 -57.18
CA ASP A 526 1.36 -20.95 -58.16
C ASP A 526 2.02 -19.72 -58.80
N ALA A 527 2.67 -18.90 -57.98
CA ALA A 527 3.39 -17.72 -58.46
C ALA A 527 4.64 -18.10 -59.28
N GLU A 528 5.37 -19.16 -58.92
CA GLU A 528 6.49 -19.68 -59.73
C GLU A 528 6.00 -20.18 -61.09
N LYS A 529 4.88 -20.92 -61.11
CA LYS A 529 4.26 -21.38 -62.35
C LYS A 529 3.78 -20.22 -63.21
N PHE A 530 3.09 -19.25 -62.62
CA PHE A 530 2.64 -18.04 -63.33
C PHE A 530 3.83 -17.28 -63.92
N LYS A 531 4.93 -17.15 -63.18
CA LYS A 531 6.18 -16.54 -63.67
C LYS A 531 6.69 -17.25 -64.93
N ALA A 532 6.76 -18.58 -64.90
CA ALA A 532 7.24 -19.40 -66.01
C ALA A 532 6.30 -19.31 -67.21
N ASP A 533 4.99 -19.48 -67.00
CA ASP A 533 3.97 -19.47 -68.05
C ASP A 533 3.89 -18.12 -68.77
N ASN A 534 4.24 -17.01 -68.09
CA ASN A 534 4.20 -15.65 -68.65
C ASN A 534 5.58 -15.06 -68.96
N SER A 535 6.65 -15.86 -68.90
CA SER A 535 8.03 -15.42 -69.20
C SER A 535 8.46 -14.16 -68.44
N LEU A 536 8.01 -14.03 -67.18
CA LEU A 536 8.31 -12.85 -66.36
C LEU A 536 9.74 -12.92 -65.82
N THR A 537 10.52 -11.85 -66.04
CA THR A 537 11.91 -11.73 -65.58
C THR A 537 12.04 -11.16 -64.17
N ASN A 538 10.96 -10.61 -63.61
CA ASN A 538 10.96 -9.97 -62.30
C ASN A 538 11.30 -10.97 -61.17
N GLY A 539 12.04 -10.49 -60.16
CA GLY A 539 12.31 -11.27 -58.95
C GLY A 539 11.02 -11.53 -58.17
N GLN A 540 10.81 -12.77 -57.74
CA GLN A 540 9.72 -13.15 -56.83
C GLN A 540 10.23 -13.04 -55.38
N ALA A 541 9.39 -12.53 -54.48
CA ALA A 541 9.72 -12.34 -53.08
C ALA A 541 8.58 -12.84 -52.18
N ARG A 542 8.94 -13.18 -50.94
CA ARG A 542 8.00 -13.41 -49.85
C ARG A 542 7.75 -12.06 -49.20
N CYS A 543 6.62 -11.43 -49.48
CA CYS A 543 6.28 -10.13 -48.93
C CYS A 543 5.67 -10.26 -47.55
N HIS A 544 6.21 -9.53 -46.58
CA HIS A 544 5.61 -9.32 -45.27
C HIS A 544 4.32 -8.50 -45.37
N LEU A 545 3.25 -8.96 -44.72
CA LEU A 545 2.01 -8.19 -44.55
C LEU A 545 2.17 -7.12 -43.47
N ILE A 546 2.80 -7.48 -42.34
CA ILE A 546 3.36 -6.54 -41.37
C ILE A 546 4.88 -6.54 -41.57
N PRO A 547 5.51 -5.40 -41.88
CA PRO A 547 6.94 -5.34 -42.20
C PRO A 547 7.85 -5.87 -41.10
N LYS A 548 8.98 -6.49 -41.50
CA LYS A 548 10.03 -6.93 -40.58
C LYS A 548 10.51 -5.79 -39.67
N VAL A 549 10.74 -4.61 -40.23
CA VAL A 549 11.24 -3.43 -39.49
C VAL A 549 10.30 -2.96 -38.38
N THR A 550 9.05 -3.43 -38.38
CA THR A 550 8.03 -3.13 -37.36
C THR A 550 7.63 -4.35 -36.53
N GLY A 551 8.45 -5.40 -36.50
CA GLY A 551 8.22 -6.62 -35.71
C GLY A 551 7.47 -7.74 -36.41
N GLY A 552 7.17 -7.58 -37.69
CA GLY A 552 6.54 -8.62 -38.49
C GLY A 552 7.41 -9.87 -38.63
N ARG A 553 6.89 -11.01 -38.22
CA ARG A 553 7.60 -12.30 -38.33
C ARG A 553 7.51 -12.84 -39.76
N GLY A 554 8.61 -13.42 -40.25
CA GLY A 554 8.68 -14.05 -41.56
C GLY A 554 8.09 -15.46 -41.61
N ILE A 555 6.87 -15.63 -41.12
CA ILE A 555 6.13 -16.90 -41.07
C ILE A 555 4.96 -16.90 -42.04
N GLN A 556 4.48 -18.09 -42.43
CA GLN A 556 3.43 -18.25 -43.45
C GLN A 556 2.22 -17.33 -43.26
N VAL A 557 1.75 -17.12 -42.02
CA VAL A 557 0.56 -16.30 -41.72
C VAL A 557 0.74 -14.80 -41.93
N ASN A 558 1.97 -14.33 -42.11
CA ASN A 558 2.33 -12.93 -42.34
C ASN A 558 3.03 -12.73 -43.69
N LEU A 559 3.00 -13.73 -44.58
CA LEU A 559 3.70 -13.71 -45.85
C LEU A 559 2.79 -14.01 -47.03
N VAL A 560 2.96 -13.28 -48.13
CA VAL A 560 2.31 -13.56 -49.42
C VAL A 560 3.32 -13.59 -50.57
N PRO A 561 3.12 -14.43 -51.60
CA PRO A 561 3.96 -14.38 -52.79
C PRO A 561 3.73 -13.04 -53.51
N CYS A 562 4.82 -12.36 -53.86
CA CYS A 562 4.76 -11.06 -54.50
C CYS A 562 5.94 -10.85 -55.45
N TRP A 563 5.88 -9.77 -56.23
CA TRP A 563 7.03 -9.31 -57.01
C TRP A 563 7.92 -8.40 -56.16
N HIS A 564 9.23 -8.63 -56.25
CA HIS A 564 10.23 -7.90 -55.51
C HIS A 564 10.17 -6.40 -55.83
N SER A 565 10.15 -6.04 -57.12
CA SER A 565 9.89 -4.65 -57.54
C SER A 565 8.39 -4.41 -57.71
N GLY A 566 7.95 -3.21 -57.35
CA GLY A 566 6.56 -2.78 -57.38
C GLY A 566 5.80 -3.06 -56.08
N MET A 567 5.63 -4.33 -55.71
CA MET A 567 4.82 -4.72 -54.54
C MET A 567 5.62 -4.77 -53.23
N ASN A 568 6.86 -5.24 -53.23
CA ASN A 568 7.67 -5.39 -52.01
C ASN A 568 8.49 -4.13 -51.64
N THR A 569 9.22 -3.56 -52.62
CA THR A 569 10.20 -2.48 -52.33
C THR A 569 9.82 -1.11 -52.91
N GLY A 570 8.74 -1.04 -53.71
CA GLY A 570 8.26 0.21 -54.31
C GLY A 570 9.17 0.77 -55.42
N THR A 571 8.55 1.09 -56.55
CA THR A 571 9.13 1.68 -57.78
C THR A 571 10.16 0.87 -58.61
N PRO A 572 10.00 0.87 -59.95
CA PRO A 572 8.80 1.31 -60.66
C PRO A 572 7.66 0.31 -60.40
N SER A 573 6.62 0.74 -59.68
CA SER A 573 5.39 0.00 -59.48
C SER A 573 4.57 0.14 -60.76
N MET A 574 3.83 -0.92 -61.11
CA MET A 574 3.05 -1.04 -62.35
C MET A 574 2.33 0.23 -62.78
#